data_AF-B0MYB5-F1
#
_entry.id   AF-B0MYB5-F1
#
_cell.length_a   1.000
_cell.length_b   1.000
_cell.length_c   1.000
_cell.angle_alpha   90.00
_cell.angle_beta   90.00
_cell.angle_gamma   90.00
#
_symmetry.space_group_name_H-M   'P 1'
#
loop_
_entity.id
_entity.type
_entity.pdbx_description
1 polymer ?
#
loop_
_entity_poly.entity_id
_entity_poly.type
_entity_poly.pdbx_seq_one_letter_code
_entity_poly.pdbx_strand_id
1 'polypeptide(L)'
;MKRLSAGGKSVRPQNGFRAKDKIMKRCKITILQRTLNEKLAREYAAPGFTKCPMMREGQVFYADYAKPEGFCDEAWKAVYQYVFALSHGAGKFYFGDWITKEGVAICSCNDGLRPVIMKIERTDEGSSISYEPVE
;
A
#
# COMPACT_ATOMS: atom_id res chain seq x y z
N MET A 1 -28.70 51.36 30.22
CA MET A 1 -27.66 50.71 31.05
C MET A 1 -28.35 49.58 31.79
N LYS A 2 -28.04 48.28 31.62
CA LYS A 2 -26.75 47.59 31.76
C LYS A 2 -26.60 46.51 30.68
N ARG A 3 -25.38 46.38 30.16
CA ARG A 3 -24.94 45.23 29.35
C ARG A 3 -24.77 44.03 30.28
N LEU A 4 -25.24 42.86 29.86
CA LEU A 4 -24.73 41.58 30.35
C LEU A 4 -24.28 40.77 29.14
N SER A 5 -22.96 40.79 28.94
CA SER A 5 -22.24 39.85 28.09
C SER A 5 -21.94 38.63 28.94
N ALA A 6 -22.37 37.44 28.52
CA ALA A 6 -21.81 36.19 28.99
C ALA A 6 -21.52 35.32 27.76
N GLY A 7 -20.29 35.46 27.25
CA GLY A 7 -19.75 34.56 26.25
C GLY A 7 -19.56 33.17 26.85
N GLY A 8 -20.49 32.27 26.55
CA GLY A 8 -20.26 30.84 26.69
C GLY A 8 -19.33 30.39 25.58
N LYS A 9 -18.05 30.18 25.89
CA LYS A 9 -17.14 29.48 24.99
C LYS A 9 -17.69 28.07 24.82
N SER A 10 -18.24 27.75 23.64
CA SER A 10 -18.48 26.38 23.24
C SER A 10 -17.13 25.68 23.18
N VAL A 11 -16.83 24.89 24.21
CA VAL A 11 -15.68 24.00 24.20
C VAL A 11 -15.98 22.97 23.12
N ARG A 12 -15.33 23.12 21.96
CA ARG A 12 -15.33 22.07 20.93
C ARG A 12 -14.82 20.81 21.63
N PRO A 13 -15.50 19.65 21.51
CA PRO A 13 -14.93 18.42 22.02
C PRO A 13 -13.59 18.26 21.31
N GLN A 14 -12.52 18.20 22.10
CA GLN A 14 -11.23 17.76 21.59
C GLN A 14 -11.51 16.33 21.12
N ASN A 15 -11.53 16.14 19.80
CA ASN A 15 -11.60 14.80 19.20
C ASN A 15 -10.32 14.08 19.60
N GLY A 16 -10.32 13.53 20.81
CA GLY A 16 -9.35 12.57 21.26
C GLY A 16 -9.52 11.35 20.37
N PHE A 17 -8.63 11.21 19.40
CA PHE A 17 -8.32 9.92 18.82
C PHE A 17 -7.98 9.02 20.02
N ARG A 18 -8.90 8.13 20.41
CA ARG A 18 -8.64 7.19 21.49
C ARG A 18 -7.44 6.36 21.05
N ALA A 19 -6.34 6.43 21.80
CA ALA A 19 -5.10 5.69 21.51
C ALA A 19 -5.26 4.16 21.42
N LYS A 20 -6.45 3.62 21.76
CA LYS A 20 -6.80 2.21 21.57
C LYS A 20 -7.30 1.88 20.16
N ASP A 21 -7.58 2.88 19.32
CA ASP A 21 -8.15 2.70 17.99
C ASP A 21 -7.05 2.77 16.90
N LYS A 22 -6.53 1.59 16.57
CA LYS A 22 -5.80 1.18 15.36
C LYS A 22 -4.47 1.91 15.07
N ILE A 23 -3.39 1.38 15.64
CA ILE A 23 -2.07 1.46 15.01
C ILE A 23 -2.20 0.91 13.57
N MET A 24 -1.77 1.70 12.58
CA MET A 24 -1.70 1.30 11.17
C MET A 24 -1.01 -0.06 11.07
N LYS A 25 -1.54 -0.97 10.26
CA LYS A 25 -0.97 -2.32 10.15
C LYS A 25 -0.02 -2.41 8.97
N ARG A 26 1.03 -3.22 9.09
CA ARG A 26 1.91 -3.52 7.96
C ARG A 26 1.22 -4.51 7.03
N CYS A 27 1.50 -4.37 5.75
CA CYS A 27 1.14 -5.35 4.73
C CYS A 27 2.37 -6.18 4.35
N LYS A 28 2.14 -7.47 4.13
CA LYS A 28 3.11 -8.37 3.52
C LYS A 28 2.91 -8.36 2.01
N ILE A 29 3.98 -8.08 1.28
CA ILE A 29 4.03 -8.14 -0.18
C ILE A 29 4.83 -9.39 -0.54
N THR A 30 4.21 -10.33 -1.26
CA THR A 30 4.86 -11.54 -1.75
C THR A 30 4.91 -11.50 -3.27
N ILE A 31 6.11 -11.67 -3.83
CA ILE A 31 6.28 -11.82 -5.28
C ILE A 31 5.79 -13.22 -5.67
N LEU A 32 4.68 -13.28 -6.41
CA LEU A 32 4.11 -14.55 -6.86
C LEU A 32 4.78 -15.05 -8.13
N GLN A 33 4.94 -14.18 -9.12
CA GLN A 33 5.40 -14.59 -10.44
C GLN A 33 6.11 -13.47 -11.19
N ARG A 34 7.17 -13.81 -11.93
CA ARG A 34 7.77 -12.94 -12.95
C ARG A 34 7.33 -13.40 -14.33
N THR A 35 6.69 -12.50 -15.07
CA THR A 35 6.18 -12.81 -16.40
C THR A 35 6.98 -12.11 -17.49
N LEU A 36 6.76 -12.52 -18.73
CA LEU A 36 7.22 -11.85 -19.95
C LEU A 36 6.17 -12.12 -21.02
N ASN A 37 5.61 -11.06 -21.59
CA ASN A 37 4.79 -11.16 -22.78
C ASN A 37 5.71 -11.28 -23.99
N GLU A 38 6.04 -12.52 -24.39
CA GLU A 38 7.01 -12.76 -25.45
C GLU A 38 6.59 -12.17 -26.80
N LYS A 39 5.29 -12.13 -27.09
CA LYS A 39 4.78 -11.54 -28.33
C LYS A 39 5.11 -10.05 -28.39
N LEU A 40 4.73 -9.30 -27.35
CA LEU A 40 4.99 -7.86 -27.29
C LEU A 40 6.48 -7.57 -27.11
N ALA A 41 7.21 -8.41 -26.38
CA ALA A 41 8.65 -8.23 -26.21
C ALA A 41 9.41 -8.38 -27.54
N ARG A 42 9.03 -9.34 -28.40
CA ARG A 42 9.64 -9.47 -29.73
C ARG A 42 9.42 -8.24 -30.62
N GLU A 43 8.30 -7.56 -30.46
CA GLU A 43 7.92 -6.41 -31.30
C GLU A 43 8.49 -5.09 -30.78
N TYR A 44 8.48 -4.90 -29.46
CA TYR A 44 8.73 -3.58 -28.84
C TYR A 44 9.93 -3.53 -27.90
N ALA A 45 10.48 -4.67 -27.45
CA ALA A 45 11.54 -4.66 -26.45
C ALA A 45 12.93 -4.55 -27.06
N ALA A 46 13.86 -4.00 -26.28
CA ALA A 46 15.27 -3.95 -26.62
C ALA A 46 15.89 -5.37 -26.72
N PRO A 47 16.99 -5.55 -27.47
CA PRO A 47 17.72 -6.82 -27.50
C PRO A 47 18.08 -7.33 -26.11
N GLY A 48 17.88 -8.63 -25.86
CA GLY A 48 18.17 -9.26 -24.57
C GLY A 48 17.11 -8.98 -23.48
N PHE A 49 15.95 -8.44 -23.82
CA PHE A 49 14.88 -8.19 -22.86
C PHE A 49 14.33 -9.51 -22.29
N THR A 50 14.33 -9.60 -20.97
CA THR A 50 13.91 -10.79 -20.21
C THR A 50 12.99 -10.40 -19.06
N LYS A 51 12.44 -11.41 -18.38
CA LYS A 51 11.66 -11.26 -17.13
C LYS A 51 12.36 -10.31 -16.14
N CYS A 52 11.58 -9.53 -15.40
CA CYS A 52 12.08 -8.47 -14.52
C CYS A 52 13.28 -8.91 -13.65
N PRO A 53 14.48 -8.32 -13.76
CA PRO A 53 15.67 -8.78 -13.05
C PRO A 53 15.72 -8.36 -11.58
N MET A 54 14.87 -7.41 -11.17
CA MET A 54 14.90 -6.79 -9.83
C MET A 54 14.23 -7.62 -8.75
N MET A 55 13.36 -8.57 -9.12
CA MET A 55 12.54 -9.35 -8.19
C MET A 55 12.81 -10.84 -8.36
N ARG A 56 12.49 -11.64 -7.32
CA ARG A 56 12.51 -13.11 -7.35
C ARG A 56 11.17 -13.67 -6.87
N GLU A 57 10.71 -14.75 -7.49
CA GLU A 57 9.49 -15.45 -7.05
C GLU A 57 9.68 -15.97 -5.62
N GLY A 58 8.64 -15.85 -4.79
CA GLY A 58 8.69 -16.17 -3.36
C GLY A 58 9.34 -15.10 -2.48
N GLN A 59 9.94 -14.04 -3.06
CA GLN A 59 10.49 -12.93 -2.28
C GLN A 59 9.38 -12.20 -1.50
N VAL A 60 9.70 -11.79 -0.28
CA VAL A 60 8.76 -11.15 0.65
C VAL A 60 9.30 -9.80 1.09
N PHE A 61 8.41 -8.82 1.18
CA PHE A 61 8.65 -7.49 1.74
C PHE A 61 7.53 -7.12 2.70
N TYR A 62 7.80 -6.18 3.60
CA TYR A 62 6.83 -5.65 4.54
C TYR A 62 6.77 -4.13 4.43
N ALA A 63 5.58 -3.61 4.16
CA ALA A 63 5.35 -2.21 3.86
C ALA A 63 4.16 -1.67 4.64
N ASP A 64 4.07 -0.36 4.73
CA ASP A 64 2.90 0.38 5.18
C ASP A 64 2.67 1.54 4.20
N TYR A 65 2.66 2.79 4.66
CA TYR A 65 2.68 3.94 3.75
C TYR A 65 4.05 4.12 3.07
N ALA A 66 5.13 3.61 3.66
CA ALA A 66 6.48 3.72 3.13
C ALA A 66 6.85 2.51 2.25
N LYS A 67 7.58 2.79 1.16
CA LYS A 67 8.16 1.76 0.30
C LYS A 67 9.20 0.95 1.10
N PRO A 68 9.17 -0.38 1.06
CA PRO A 68 10.20 -1.18 1.71
C PRO A 68 11.55 -1.04 1.01
N GLU A 69 12.63 -1.16 1.77
CA GLU A 69 13.98 -1.22 1.24
C GLU A 69 14.14 -2.38 0.25
N GLY A 70 14.90 -2.16 -0.82
CA GLY A 70 15.12 -3.15 -1.88
C GLY A 70 13.91 -3.39 -2.79
N PHE A 71 12.78 -2.71 -2.57
CA PHE A 71 11.64 -2.80 -3.46
C PHE A 71 11.75 -1.85 -4.66
N CYS A 72 11.36 -2.33 -5.84
CA CYS A 72 11.42 -1.58 -7.10
C CYS A 72 10.47 -0.39 -7.07
N ASP A 73 10.96 0.79 -7.46
CA ASP A 73 10.19 2.05 -7.44
C ASP A 73 8.99 2.02 -8.39
N GLU A 74 9.14 1.43 -9.58
CA GLU A 74 8.03 1.31 -10.54
C GLU A 74 6.94 0.37 -10.02
N ALA A 75 7.34 -0.78 -9.46
CA ALA A 75 6.39 -1.69 -8.82
C ALA A 75 5.67 -1.01 -7.63
N TRP A 76 6.38 -0.17 -6.86
CA TRP A 76 5.80 0.56 -5.73
C TRP A 76 4.66 1.48 -6.15
N LYS A 77 4.84 2.25 -7.24
CA LYS A 77 3.79 3.14 -7.78
C LYS A 77 2.50 2.37 -8.09
N ALA A 78 2.61 1.15 -8.58
CA ALA A 78 1.44 0.31 -8.89
C ALA A 78 0.74 -0.24 -7.64
N VAL A 79 1.49 -0.56 -6.57
CA VAL A 79 0.95 -1.25 -5.38
C VAL A 79 0.62 -0.32 -4.21
N TYR A 80 1.20 0.88 -4.15
CA TYR A 80 1.10 1.81 -3.01
C TYR A 80 -0.33 2.01 -2.53
N GLN A 81 -1.27 2.29 -3.43
CA GLN A 81 -2.67 2.54 -3.10
C GLN A 81 -3.32 1.38 -2.33
N TYR A 82 -2.99 0.13 -2.69
CA TYR A 82 -3.54 -1.06 -2.04
C TYR A 82 -2.87 -1.29 -0.69
N VAL A 83 -1.55 -1.12 -0.62
CA VAL A 83 -0.81 -1.20 0.65
C VAL A 83 -1.34 -0.15 1.62
N PHE A 84 -1.50 1.10 1.19
CA PHE A 84 -2.03 2.19 2.01
C PHE A 84 -3.44 1.86 2.52
N ALA A 85 -4.37 1.48 1.63
CA ALA A 85 -5.74 1.14 2.01
C ALA A 85 -5.80 -0.06 2.98
N LEU A 86 -5.06 -1.14 2.70
CA LEU A 86 -5.02 -2.32 3.56
C LEU A 86 -4.44 -2.01 4.93
N SER A 87 -3.37 -1.21 4.99
CA SER A 87 -2.71 -0.78 6.23
C SER A 87 -3.66 0.03 7.13
N HIS A 88 -4.63 0.74 6.54
CA HIS A 88 -5.69 1.48 7.24
C HIS A 88 -6.97 0.67 7.46
N GLY A 89 -6.95 -0.65 7.18
CA GLY A 89 -8.03 -1.56 7.53
C GLY A 89 -9.07 -1.80 6.43
N ALA A 90 -8.80 -1.45 5.18
CA ALA A 90 -9.68 -1.82 4.05
C ALA A 90 -9.89 -3.35 3.99
N GLY A 91 -11.13 -3.77 3.75
CA GLY A 91 -11.50 -5.19 3.68
C GLY A 91 -11.59 -5.72 2.25
N LYS A 92 -12.32 -5.03 1.38
CA LYS A 92 -12.57 -5.41 -0.02
C LYS A 92 -12.29 -4.24 -0.96
N PHE A 93 -12.02 -4.53 -2.22
CA PHE A 93 -11.79 -3.56 -3.29
C PHE A 93 -12.86 -3.69 -4.38
N TYR A 94 -13.19 -2.58 -5.06
CA TYR A 94 -14.13 -2.49 -6.19
C TYR A 94 -15.39 -3.33 -5.99
N PHE A 95 -16.24 -2.99 -5.00
CA PHE A 95 -17.49 -3.73 -4.70
C PHE A 95 -17.32 -5.22 -4.29
N GLY A 96 -16.09 -5.72 -4.18
CA GLY A 96 -15.80 -7.13 -3.93
C GLY A 96 -15.93 -8.03 -5.16
N ASP A 97 -15.98 -7.46 -6.37
CA ASP A 97 -16.11 -8.20 -7.64
C ASP A 97 -14.76 -8.60 -8.25
N TRP A 98 -13.66 -7.99 -7.79
CA TRP A 98 -12.32 -8.28 -8.27
C TRP A 98 -11.60 -9.34 -7.45
N ILE A 99 -11.45 -9.13 -6.14
CA ILE A 99 -10.80 -10.06 -5.21
C ILE A 99 -11.79 -10.39 -4.10
N THR A 100 -12.13 -11.67 -3.97
CA THR A 100 -13.12 -12.16 -3.00
C THR A 100 -12.53 -12.39 -1.60
N LYS A 101 -11.20 -12.49 -1.48
CA LYS A 101 -10.51 -12.68 -0.20
C LYS A 101 -10.29 -11.35 0.49
N GLU A 102 -10.89 -11.20 1.68
CA GLU A 102 -10.75 -9.97 2.47
C GLU A 102 -9.31 -9.71 2.90
N GLY A 103 -8.92 -8.43 2.92
CA GLY A 103 -7.59 -7.98 3.31
C GLY A 103 -6.48 -8.32 2.32
N VAL A 104 -6.84 -8.74 1.09
CA VAL A 104 -5.90 -9.17 0.05
C VAL A 104 -6.12 -8.38 -1.23
N ALA A 105 -5.03 -8.04 -1.91
CA ALA A 105 -5.01 -7.56 -3.28
C ALA A 105 -3.98 -8.36 -4.10
N ILE A 106 -4.30 -8.63 -5.37
CA ILE A 106 -3.34 -9.18 -6.34
C ILE A 106 -3.06 -8.10 -7.36
N CYS A 107 -1.82 -7.64 -7.44
CA CYS A 107 -1.44 -6.51 -8.28
C CYS A 107 -0.26 -6.90 -9.16
N SER A 108 -0.16 -6.25 -10.32
CA SER A 108 1.03 -6.35 -11.16
C SER A 108 1.87 -5.08 -11.08
N CYS A 109 3.17 -5.22 -11.29
CA CYS A 109 4.00 -4.10 -11.73
C CYS A 109 3.35 -3.46 -12.97
N ASN A 110 3.50 -2.14 -13.13
CA ASN A 110 3.01 -1.38 -14.28
C ASN A 110 3.79 -1.65 -15.58
N ASP A 111 4.88 -2.42 -15.54
CA ASP A 111 5.62 -2.86 -16.73
C ASP A 111 4.71 -3.76 -17.60
N GLY A 112 4.24 -3.21 -18.73
CA GLY A 112 3.33 -3.88 -19.65
C GLY A 112 3.96 -5.02 -20.47
N LEU A 113 5.29 -5.16 -20.47
CA LEU A 113 5.98 -6.21 -21.21
C LEU A 113 6.38 -7.38 -20.31
N ARG A 114 6.74 -7.11 -19.05
CA ARG A 114 7.19 -8.14 -18.09
C ARG A 114 6.65 -7.91 -16.67
N PRO A 115 5.32 -7.85 -16.50
CA PRO A 115 4.74 -7.54 -15.21
C PRO A 115 5.15 -8.58 -14.14
N VAL A 116 5.49 -8.08 -12.96
CA VAL A 116 5.69 -8.90 -11.77
C VAL A 116 4.37 -8.98 -11.03
N ILE A 117 3.85 -10.18 -10.81
CA ILE A 117 2.59 -10.42 -10.10
C ILE A 117 2.90 -10.54 -8.62
N MET A 118 2.14 -9.81 -7.81
CA MET A 118 2.38 -9.64 -6.38
C MET A 118 1.08 -9.85 -5.61
N LYS A 119 1.19 -10.55 -4.48
CA LYS A 119 0.13 -10.60 -3.47
C LYS A 119 0.45 -9.60 -2.38
N ILE A 120 -0.52 -8.77 -2.05
CA ILE A 120 -0.46 -7.85 -0.91
C ILE A 120 -1.52 -8.33 0.08
N GLU A 121 -1.11 -8.60 1.32
CA GLU A 121 -2.02 -9.02 2.38
C GLU A 121 -1.76 -8.21 3.65
N ARG A 122 -2.83 -7.69 4.27
CA ARG A 122 -2.73 -7.06 5.59
C ARG A 122 -2.25 -8.10 6.61
N THR A 123 -1.38 -7.67 7.52
CA THR A 123 -0.96 -8.46 8.68
C THR A 123 -1.53 -7.87 9.98
N ASP A 124 -1.33 -8.56 11.10
CA ASP A 124 -1.64 -8.02 12.42
C ASP A 124 -0.49 -7.19 13.03
N GLU A 125 0.65 -7.11 12.35
CA GLU A 125 1.83 -6.34 12.77
C GLU A 125 1.57 -4.83 12.71
N GLY A 126 1.88 -4.11 13.79
CA GLY A 126 1.76 -2.65 13.82
C GLY A 126 2.89 -1.96 13.03
N SER A 127 2.56 -0.83 12.41
CA SER A 127 3.52 0.10 11.82
C SER A 127 4.01 1.08 12.89
N SER A 128 5.24 1.57 12.72
CA SER A 128 5.89 2.54 13.60
C SER A 128 6.46 3.68 12.79
N ILE A 129 6.40 4.89 13.34
CA ILE A 129 7.06 6.06 12.75
C ILE A 129 8.58 5.85 12.82
N SER A 130 9.28 6.06 11.70
CA SER A 130 10.73 5.91 11.58
C SER A 130 11.49 7.23 11.55
N TYR A 131 10.81 8.36 11.75
CA TYR A 131 11.36 9.71 11.73
C TYR A 131 10.92 10.51 12.95
N GLU A 132 11.68 11.55 13.28
CA GLU A 132 11.27 12.54 14.28
C GLU A 132 10.49 13.66 13.57
N PRO A 133 9.23 13.95 13.98
CA PRO A 133 8.49 15.08 13.45
C PRO A 133 9.26 16.38 13.69
N VAL A 134 9.40 17.19 12.65
CA VAL A 134 9.81 18.59 12.80
C VAL A 134 8.66 19.36 13.46
N GLU A 135 9.00 20.24 14.41
CA GLU A 135 8.06 21.13 15.09
C GLU A 135 7.32 22.07 14.13
#